data_AF-A0A3M1DD01-F1
#
_entry.id   AF-A0A3M1DD01-F1
#
_cell.length_a   1.000
_cell.length_b   1.000
_cell.length_c   1.000
_cell.angle_alpha   90.00
_cell.angle_beta   90.00
_cell.angle_gamma   90.00
#
_symmetry.space_group_name_H-M   'P 1'
#
loop_
_entity.id
_entity.type
_entity.pdbx_description
1 polymer ?
#
loop_
_entity_poly.entity_id
_entity_poly.type
_entity_poly.pdbx_seq_one_letter_code
_entity_poly.pdbx_strand_id
1 'polypeptide(L)' 'MPARVPSRRLHALFETVMKGERKTGGQGVVNLVFTDDRFIARLNRQFRDKDAATDVLSFNIDTPNSADSVFG' A
#
# COMPACT_ATOMS: atom_id res chain seq x y z
N MET A 1 1.94 -21.58 8.44
CA MET A 1 3.29 -21.16 8.86
C MET A 1 3.47 -19.70 8.42
N PRO A 2 3.99 -18.79 9.26
CA PRO A 2 4.25 -17.43 8.82
C PRO A 2 5.31 -17.45 7.72
N ALA A 3 4.95 -17.00 6.52
CA ALA A 3 5.89 -16.89 5.41
C ALA A 3 6.89 -15.78 5.71
N ARG A 4 8.20 -16.06 5.57
CA ARG A 4 9.23 -15.02 5.69
C ARG A 4 9.32 -14.24 4.39
N VAL A 5 9.07 -12.94 4.45
CA VAL A 5 9.22 -12.06 3.30
C VAL A 5 10.66 -11.51 3.25
N PRO A 6 11.41 -11.68 2.14
CA PRO A 6 12.78 -11.21 2.06
C PRO A 6 12.87 -9.68 1.97
N SER A 7 13.29 -9.02 3.06
CA SER A 7 13.42 -7.55 3.15
C SER A 7 14.30 -6.95 2.05
N ARG A 8 15.40 -7.62 1.69
CA ARG A 8 16.31 -7.19 0.62
C ARG A 8 15.60 -7.10 -0.75
N ARG A 9 14.68 -8.02 -1.04
CA ARG A 9 13.93 -8.01 -2.30
C ARG A 9 12.88 -6.90 -2.32
N LEU A 10 12.23 -6.64 -1.18
CA LEU A 10 11.30 -5.52 -1.04
C LEU A 10 12.01 -4.18 -1.27
N HIS A 11 13.19 -3.99 -0.67
CA HIS A 11 13.98 -2.78 -0.87
C HIS A 11 14.42 -2.62 -2.33
N ALA A 12 14.88 -3.70 -2.98
CA ALA A 12 15.25 -3.64 -4.39
C ALA A 12 14.05 -3.26 -5.27
N LEU A 13 12.87 -3.81 -4.98
CA LEU A 13 11.63 -3.49 -5.70
C LEU A 13 11.21 -2.03 -5.49
N PHE A 14 11.27 -1.54 -4.24
CA PHE A 14 11.01 -0.14 -3.92
C PHE A 14 11.91 0.80 -4.72
N GLU A 15 13.22 0.55 -4.73
CA GLU A 15 14.19 1.33 -5.52
C GLU A 15 13.90 1.29 -7.02
N THR A 16 13.50 0.13 -7.55
CA THR A 16 13.13 -0.01 -8.97
C THR A 16 11.90 0.83 -9.31
N VAL A 17 10.86 0.80 -8.46
CA VAL A 17 9.65 1.60 -8.65
C VAL A 17 9.98 3.09 -8.54
N MET A 18 10.68 3.52 -7.49
CA MET A 18 11.04 4.92 -7.27
C MET A 18 11.90 5.51 -8.40
N LYS A 19 12.77 4.73 -9.02
CA LYS A 19 13.53 5.17 -10.21
C LYS A 19 12.65 5.41 -11.43
N GLY A 20 11.54 4.68 -11.56
CA GLY A 20 10.58 4.81 -12.66
C GLY A 20 9.62 5.99 -12.49
N GLU A 21 9.32 6.36 -11.24
CA GLU A 21 8.44 7.48 -10.89
C GLU A 21 9.15 8.82 -11.20
N ARG A 22 8.79 9.45 -12.33
CA ARG A 22 9.39 10.71 -12.77
C ARG A 22 8.86 11.90 -11.96
N LYS A 23 9.40 12.13 -10.75
CA LYS A 23 9.52 13.47 -10.12
C LYS A 23 10.74 13.55 -9.19
N THR A 24 11.82 14.12 -9.74
CA THR A 24 12.81 14.98 -9.08
C THR A 24 13.08 14.76 -7.59
N GLY A 25 14.08 13.93 -7.26
CA GLY A 25 14.87 14.03 -6.03
C GLY A 25 14.12 13.90 -4.68
N GLY A 26 12.84 13.53 -4.70
CA GLY A 26 12.04 13.38 -3.50
C GLY A 26 12.36 12.10 -2.74
N GLN A 27 12.31 12.16 -1.41
CA GLN A 27 12.30 10.97 -0.56
C GLN A 27 10.85 10.48 -0.45
N GLY A 28 10.60 9.23 -0.85
CA GLY A 28 9.32 8.56 -0.62
C GLY A 28 9.46 7.55 0.52
N VAL A 29 8.40 7.37 1.31
CA VAL A 29 8.34 6.35 2.36
C VAL A 29 7.06 5.54 2.18
N VAL A 30 7.18 4.21 2.20
CA VAL A 30 6.05 3.29 2.13
C VAL A 30 6.07 2.38 3.34
N ASN A 31 4.95 2.30 4.05
CA ASN A 31 4.74 1.36 5.14
C ASN A 31 4.03 0.11 4.62
N LEU A 32 4.61 -1.06 4.81
CA LEU A 32 4.01 -2.35 4.44
C LEU A 32 3.49 -3.06 5.69
N VAL A 33 2.20 -3.42 5.66
CA VAL A 33 1.55 -4.19 6.73
C VAL A 33 1.09 -5.52 6.15
N PHE A 34 1.71 -6.61 6.61
CA PHE A 34 1.26 -7.96 6.27
C PHE A 34 0.17 -8.39 7.23
N THR A 35 -0.90 -8.95 6.68
CA THR A 35 -2.09 -9.29 7.46
C THR A 35 -2.80 -10.50 6.85
N ASP A 36 -3.90 -10.92 7.46
CA ASP A 36 -4.74 -12.02 6.98
C ASP A 36 -6.00 -11.52 6.26
N ASP A 37 -6.70 -12.46 5.61
CA ASP A 37 -7.92 -12.20 4.84
C ASP A 37 -9.02 -11.56 5.69
N ARG A 38 -9.13 -11.95 6.97
CA ARG A 38 -10.17 -11.45 7.87
C ARG A 38 -9.94 -9.97 8.17
N PHE A 39 -8.69 -9.60 8.44
CA PHE A 39 -8.35 -8.23 8.75
C PHE A 39 -8.43 -7.34 7.51
N ILE A 40 -7.91 -7.78 6.35
CA ILE A 40 -7.98 -6.97 5.13
C ILE A 40 -9.41 -6.83 4.61
N ALA A 41 -10.27 -7.84 4.75
CA ALA A 41 -11.70 -7.72 4.41
C ALA A 41 -12.41 -6.68 5.28
N ARG A 42 -12.10 -6.63 6.59
CA ARG A 42 -12.64 -5.59 7.49
C ARG A 42 -12.21 -4.19 7.06
N LEU A 43 -10.95 -4.01 6.68
CA LEU A 43 -10.45 -2.72 6.18
C LEU A 43 -11.08 -2.36 4.83
N ASN A 44 -11.24 -3.32 3.93
CA ASN A 44 -11.83 -3.09 2.61
C ASN A 44 -13.30 -2.66 2.74
N ARG A 45 -14.05 -3.26 3.67
CA ARG A 45 -15.40 -2.80 3.99
C ARG A 45 -15.38 -1.39 4.57
N GLN A 46 -14.50 -1.12 5.52
CA GLN A 46 -14.45 0.16 6.22
C GLN A 46 -14.06 1.34 5.32
N PHE A 47 -13.09 1.16 4.42
CA PHE A 47 -12.50 2.26 3.65
C PHE A 47 -12.85 2.27 2.17
N ARG A 48 -13.40 1.17 1.63
CA ARG A 48 -13.76 1.04 0.21
C ARG A 48 -15.20 0.54 -0.01
N ASP A 49 -15.98 0.33 1.06
CA ASP A 49 -17.35 -0.21 1.03
C ASP A 49 -17.48 -1.56 0.29
N LYS A 50 -16.43 -2.40 0.41
CA LYS A 50 -16.38 -3.75 -0.18
C LYS A 50 -16.25 -4.81 0.90
N ASP A 51 -17.30 -5.62 1.09
CA ASP A 51 -17.32 -6.71 2.07
C ASP A 51 -16.65 -8.00 1.54
N ALA A 52 -15.37 -7.88 1.13
CA ALA A 52 -14.57 -8.99 0.64
C ALA A 52 -13.08 -8.75 0.91
N ALA A 53 -12.30 -9.82 1.03
CA ALA A 53 -10.85 -9.74 1.07
C ALA A 53 -10.27 -9.27 -0.29
N THR A 54 -9.05 -8.72 -0.26
CA THR A 54 -8.29 -8.30 -1.45
C THR A 54 -6.83 -8.61 -1.21
N ASP A 55 -6.05 -8.80 -2.27
CA ASP A 55 -4.61 -9.10 -2.16
C ASP A 55 -3.81 -7.91 -1.62
N VAL A 56 -4.22 -6.68 -1.99
CA VAL A 56 -3.56 -5.43 -1.60
C VAL A 56 -4.60 -4.34 -1.34
N LEU A 57 -4.35 -3.53 -0.31
CA LEU A 57 -5.10 -2.33 0.00
C LEU A 57 -4.12 -1.18 0.33
N SER A 58 -4.23 -0.06 -0.39
CA SER A 58 -3.34 1.10 -0.25
C SER A 58 -4.02 2.27 0.49
N PHE A 59 -3.22 2.99 1.28
CA PHE A 59 -3.64 4.20 1.99
C PHE A 59 -2.62 5.31 1.71
N ASN A 60 -3.10 6.44 1.19
CA ASN A 60 -2.26 7.62 0.98
C ASN A 60 -2.21 8.43 2.29
N ILE A 61 -0.99 8.72 2.78
CA ILE A 61 -0.76 9.42 4.05
C ILE A 61 -0.61 10.93 3.83
N ASP A 62 -0.15 11.34 2.66
CA ASP A 62 0.27 12.73 2.38
C ASP A 62 -0.85 13.60 1.80
N THR A 63 -2.01 13.03 1.45
CA THR A 63 -3.16 13.80 0.96
C THR A 63 -4.25 13.90 2.03
N PRO A 64 -4.71 15.12 2.40
CA PRO A 64 -5.93 15.26 3.17
C PRO A 64 -7.07 14.64 2.36
N ASN A 65 -7.80 13.73 3.00
CA ASN A 65 -8.86 12.91 2.43
C ASN A 65 -10.02 13.83 1.97
N SER A 66 -9.87 14.41 0.79
CA SER A 66 -10.86 15.25 0.12
C SER A 66 -11.68 14.32 -0.77
N ALA A 67 -13.00 14.50 -0.80
CA ALA A 67 -13.93 13.63 -1.52
C ALA A 67 -13.64 13.50 -3.04
N ASP A 68 -12.76 14.34 -3.59
CA ASP A 68 -12.36 14.38 -5.00
C ASP A 68 -11.01 13.70 -5.30
N SER A 69 -10.39 12.99 -4.34
CA SER A 69 -9.18 12.21 -4.60
C SER A 69 -9.52 10.93 -5.38
N VAL A 70 -9.80 11.08 -6.67
CA VAL A 70 -10.17 10.01 -7.63
C VAL A 70 -9.04 9.00 -7.85
N PHE A 71 -7.82 9.31 -7.41
CA PHE A 71 -6.67 8.41 -7.53
C PHE A 71 -6.03 8.22 -6.16
N GLY A 72 -6.32 7.07 -5.56
CA GLY A 72 -5.37 6.40 -4.68
C GLY A 72 -4.25 5.75 -5.48
#